data_AF-A0AAD5VSE7-F1
#
_entry.id   AF-A0AAD5VSE7-F1
#
_cell.length_a   1.000
_cell.length_b   1.000
_cell.length_c   1.000
_cell.angle_alpha   90.00
_cell.angle_beta   90.00
_cell.angle_gamma   90.00
#
_symmetry.space_group_name_H-M   'P 1'
#
loop_
_entity.id
_entity.type
_entity.pdbx_description
1 polymer ?
#
loop_
_entity_poly.entity_id
_entity_poly.type
_entity_poly.pdbx_seq_one_letter_code
_entity_poly.pdbx_strand_id
1 'polypeptide(L)'
;MSGFLAYNIEPLDALYRHFNVVKAGYHAGPIEDRFVMTLTTLNASRYPSHCLAVTQSNAPPNSPALMLPVCKDLYKRGFNPNLHWPKEDDPPEISDDTEETSDLPVTIPPLSEGPVKISLPVHTISVPHLVSLPLVLLFGLGLETDVERLAYRLLPSSVVAEFPAAPAMAEIFARFPEQQFERHYLNLKGFWGNILSLGLKDQRIVEMVSKAWNVASEARRIRQRQQGVSTQQRR
;
A
#
# COMPACT_ATOMS: atom_id res chain seq x y z
N MET A 1 11.17 17.21 5.81
CA MET A 1 11.11 15.84 6.36
C MET A 1 11.56 14.89 5.27
N SER A 2 12.61 14.10 5.49
CA SER A 2 13.05 13.09 4.51
C SER A 2 11.98 12.01 4.37
N GLY A 3 11.61 11.65 3.14
CA GLY A 3 10.61 10.61 2.86
C GLY A 3 11.03 9.23 3.40
N PHE A 4 10.05 8.37 3.73
CA PHE A 4 10.27 7.04 4.29
C PHE A 4 11.14 6.16 3.40
N LEU A 5 11.00 6.32 2.08
CA LEU A 5 11.77 5.53 1.11
C LEU A 5 13.26 5.88 1.10
N ALA A 6 13.69 7.00 1.71
CA ALA A 6 15.12 7.37 1.82
C ALA A 6 15.93 6.32 2.57
N TYR A 7 15.27 5.66 3.52
CA TYR A 7 15.90 4.75 4.47
C TYR A 7 15.69 3.28 4.07
N ASN A 8 15.31 3.02 2.82
CA ASN A 8 14.97 1.68 2.32
C ASN A 8 13.90 0.95 3.16
N ILE A 9 13.07 1.68 3.89
CA ILE A 9 11.98 1.10 4.67
C ILE A 9 10.95 0.49 3.71
N GLU A 10 10.49 -0.72 4.02
CA GLU A 10 9.45 -1.38 3.25
C GLU A 10 8.14 -0.56 3.30
N PRO A 11 7.42 -0.38 2.18
CA PRO A 11 6.26 0.52 2.13
C PRO A 11 5.18 0.22 3.16
N LEU A 12 4.98 -1.05 3.48
CA LEU A 12 4.03 -1.48 4.50
C LEU A 12 4.45 -1.03 5.89
N ASP A 13 5.71 -1.22 6.25
CA ASP A 13 6.24 -0.84 7.58
C ASP A 13 6.27 0.69 7.73
N ALA A 14 6.51 1.42 6.63
CA ALA A 14 6.43 2.88 6.61
C ALA A 14 5.01 3.39 6.95
N LEU A 15 3.95 2.72 6.47
CA LEU A 15 2.57 3.08 6.83
C LEU A 15 2.30 2.88 8.33
N TYR A 16 2.62 1.71 8.87
CA TYR A 16 2.43 1.43 10.30
C TYR A 16 3.22 2.40 11.17
N ARG A 17 4.48 2.66 10.81
CA ARG A 17 5.34 3.62 11.50
C ARG A 17 4.80 5.05 11.42
N HIS A 18 4.25 5.48 10.28
CA HIS A 18 3.66 6.81 10.15
C HIS A 18 2.49 7.03 11.11
N PHE A 19 1.65 6.02 11.26
CA PHE A 19 0.47 6.04 12.11
C PHE A 19 0.73 5.56 13.55
N ASN A 20 2.00 5.33 13.91
CA ASN A 20 2.43 4.91 15.24
C ASN A 20 1.67 3.68 15.76
N VAL A 21 1.40 2.72 14.87
CA VAL A 21 0.74 1.46 15.20
C VAL A 21 1.66 0.28 14.92
N VAL A 22 1.54 -0.76 15.73
CA VAL A 22 2.19 -2.05 15.49
C VAL A 22 1.46 -2.76 14.35
N LYS A 23 2.24 -3.43 13.48
CA LYS A 23 1.69 -4.26 12.41
C LYS A 23 0.89 -5.41 13.01
N ALA A 24 -0.43 -5.35 12.84
CA ALA A 24 -1.33 -6.39 13.29
C ALA A 24 -1.52 -7.45 12.19
N GLY A 25 -1.46 -8.73 12.58
CA GLY A 25 -1.92 -9.83 11.74
C GLY A 25 -3.45 -9.96 11.86
N TYR A 26 -4.12 -10.27 10.75
CA TYR A 26 -5.53 -10.66 10.77
C TYR A 26 -5.63 -12.13 10.38
N HIS A 27 -6.25 -12.92 11.25
CA HIS A 27 -6.49 -14.34 11.00
C HIS A 27 -7.74 -14.52 10.14
N ALA A 28 -7.79 -15.60 9.35
CA ALA A 28 -8.95 -15.87 8.49
C ALA A 28 -10.25 -15.92 9.31
N GLY A 29 -11.26 -15.17 8.88
CA GLY A 29 -12.53 -15.02 9.60
C GLY A 29 -13.43 -13.96 8.96
N PRO A 30 -14.64 -13.76 9.51
CA PRO A 30 -15.50 -12.65 9.13
C PRO A 30 -14.84 -11.32 9.55
N ILE A 31 -14.80 -10.36 8.63
CA ILE A 31 -14.26 -9.02 8.90
C ILE A 31 -15.30 -8.27 9.75
N GLU A 32 -14.91 -7.95 10.98
CA GLU A 32 -15.70 -7.15 11.91
C GLU A 32 -15.75 -5.68 11.48
N ASP A 33 -16.69 -4.93 12.03
CA ASP A 33 -16.86 -3.49 11.79
C ASP A 33 -15.81 -2.64 12.50
N ARG A 34 -15.16 -3.19 13.53
CA ARG A 34 -14.06 -2.56 14.27
C ARG A 34 -12.83 -3.45 14.29
N PHE A 35 -11.65 -2.83 14.36
CA PHE A 35 -10.38 -3.53 14.47
C PHE A 35 -9.45 -2.83 15.45
N VAL A 36 -8.88 -3.63 16.36
CA VAL A 36 -8.01 -3.14 17.41
C VAL A 36 -6.55 -3.15 16.94
N MET A 37 -5.90 -2.00 16.98
CA MET A 37 -4.47 -1.86 16.73
C MET A 37 -3.74 -1.46 18.01
N THR A 38 -2.51 -1.93 18.17
CA THR A 38 -1.64 -1.50 19.27
C THR A 38 -0.85 -0.26 18.87
N LEU A 39 -0.86 0.77 19.71
CA LEU A 39 -0.06 1.97 19.52
C LEU A 39 1.41 1.70 19.92
N THR A 40 2.35 2.25 19.16
CA THR A 40 3.78 2.22 19.50
C THR A 40 4.14 3.32 20.50
N THR A 41 3.47 4.48 20.45
CA THR A 41 3.69 5.61 21.37
C THR A 41 2.40 6.40 21.64
N LEU A 42 2.25 6.91 22.87
CA LEU A 42 1.10 7.71 23.32
C LEU A 42 1.16 9.20 22.94
N ASN A 43 2.31 9.70 22.50
CA ASN A 43 2.51 11.11 22.16
C ASN A 43 2.59 11.36 20.65
N ALA A 44 1.95 10.49 19.88
CA ALA A 44 1.95 10.59 18.45
C ALA A 44 0.96 11.66 17.98
N SER A 45 1.44 12.63 17.20
CA SER A 45 0.57 13.64 16.56
C SER A 45 -0.30 13.07 15.43
N ARG A 46 -0.18 11.77 15.13
CA ARG A 46 -0.77 11.14 13.95
C ARG A 46 -1.29 9.75 14.30
N TYR A 47 -2.57 9.71 14.64
CA TYR A 47 -3.30 8.46 14.80
C TYR A 47 -4.09 8.13 13.53
N PRO A 48 -4.22 6.84 13.18
CA PRO A 48 -5.17 6.44 12.16
C PRO A 48 -6.59 6.72 12.68
N SER A 49 -7.47 7.09 11.76
CA SER A 49 -8.89 7.29 12.06
C SER A 49 -9.72 6.05 11.75
N HIS A 50 -9.23 5.21 10.82
CA HIS A 50 -9.94 4.06 10.29
C HIS A 50 -8.92 2.97 9.95
N CYS A 51 -9.41 1.74 9.75
CA CYS A 51 -8.67 0.63 9.21
C CYS A 51 -9.25 0.20 7.86
N LEU A 52 -8.41 -0.01 6.84
CA LEU A 52 -8.82 -0.66 5.60
C LEU A 52 -8.57 -2.17 5.74
N ALA A 53 -9.63 -2.97 5.64
CA ALA A 53 -9.54 -4.41 5.47
C ALA A 53 -9.50 -4.75 3.98
N VAL A 54 -8.30 -5.02 3.47
CA VAL A 54 -8.05 -5.12 2.03
C VAL A 54 -7.96 -6.58 1.59
N THR A 55 -8.78 -6.96 0.62
CA THR A 55 -8.69 -8.25 -0.07
C THR A 55 -8.23 -8.07 -1.51
N GLN A 56 -7.65 -9.11 -2.11
CA GLN A 56 -7.31 -9.09 -3.54
C GLN A 56 -8.46 -9.67 -4.36
N SER A 57 -8.87 -8.98 -5.44
CA SER A 57 -10.10 -9.32 -6.19
C SER A 57 -10.13 -10.75 -6.77
N ASN A 58 -8.97 -11.35 -7.02
CA ASN A 58 -8.84 -12.71 -7.54
C ASN A 58 -8.30 -13.70 -6.48
N ALA A 59 -8.36 -13.34 -5.20
CA ALA A 59 -7.90 -14.22 -4.14
C ALA A 59 -8.88 -15.40 -3.94
N PRO A 60 -8.38 -16.58 -3.55
CA PRO A 60 -9.23 -17.68 -3.11
C PRO A 60 -10.20 -17.24 -2.00
N PRO A 61 -11.40 -17.84 -1.90
CA PRO A 61 -12.28 -17.66 -0.74
C PRO A 61 -11.49 -17.91 0.55
N ASN A 62 -11.75 -17.12 1.59
CA ASN A 62 -11.06 -17.16 2.90
C ASN A 62 -9.58 -16.72 2.89
N SER A 63 -9.10 -16.06 1.83
CA SER A 63 -7.80 -15.41 1.88
C SER A 63 -7.80 -14.32 2.98
N PRO A 64 -6.77 -14.25 3.84
CA PRO A 64 -6.73 -13.28 4.91
C PRO A 64 -6.69 -11.85 4.35
N ALA A 65 -7.47 -10.95 4.96
CA ALA A 65 -7.42 -9.54 4.64
C ALA A 65 -6.15 -8.89 5.20
N LEU A 66 -5.63 -7.89 4.48
CA LEU A 66 -4.55 -7.02 4.96
C LEU A 66 -5.17 -5.81 5.66
N MET A 67 -4.87 -5.63 6.95
CA MET A 67 -5.40 -4.55 7.78
C MET A 67 -4.48 -3.33 7.76
N LEU A 68 -4.85 -2.27 7.04
CA LEU A 68 -4.01 -1.08 6.84
C LEU A 68 -4.54 0.14 7.61
N PRO A 69 -3.71 0.82 8.43
CA PRO A 69 -4.09 2.05 9.08
C PRO A 69 -4.27 3.19 8.06
N VAL A 70 -5.32 3.99 8.21
CA VAL A 70 -5.57 5.13 7.32
C VAL A 70 -6.17 6.34 8.06
N CYS A 71 -5.81 7.53 7.60
CA CYS A 71 -6.53 8.76 7.94
C CYS A 71 -7.53 9.08 6.83
N LYS A 72 -8.82 9.19 7.18
CA LYS A 72 -9.92 9.46 6.24
C LYS A 72 -9.71 10.74 5.45
N ASP A 73 -9.23 11.80 6.09
CA ASP A 73 -9.01 13.09 5.42
C ASP A 73 -7.84 13.03 4.43
N LEU A 74 -6.76 12.33 4.79
CA LEU A 74 -5.65 12.09 3.87
C LEU A 74 -6.11 11.22 2.68
N TYR A 75 -6.94 10.21 2.94
CA TYR A 75 -7.49 9.38 1.87
C TYR A 75 -8.41 10.16 0.94
N LYS A 76 -9.39 10.91 1.48
CA LYS A 76 -10.31 11.76 0.69
C LYS A 76 -9.53 12.77 -0.16
N ARG A 77 -8.38 13.27 0.32
CA ARG A 77 -7.49 14.16 -0.44
C ARG A 77 -6.79 13.43 -1.59
N GLY A 78 -6.27 12.24 -1.33
CA GLY A 78 -5.44 11.46 -2.26
C GLY A 78 -6.18 10.66 -3.32
N PHE A 79 -7.37 10.18 -2.99
CA PHE A 79 -8.10 9.18 -3.75
C PHE A 79 -9.54 9.62 -4.03
N ASN A 80 -10.24 8.86 -4.87
CA ASN A 80 -11.64 9.11 -5.18
C ASN A 80 -12.50 8.99 -3.90
N PRO A 81 -13.31 10.02 -3.55
CA PRO A 81 -14.12 10.01 -2.33
C PRO A 81 -15.30 9.02 -2.37
N ASN A 82 -15.57 8.37 -3.50
CA ASN A 82 -16.70 7.45 -3.65
C ASN A 82 -16.62 6.19 -2.77
N LEU A 83 -15.53 5.99 -2.02
CA LEU A 83 -15.50 4.99 -0.96
C LEU A 83 -16.56 5.37 0.09
N HIS A 84 -17.57 4.51 0.26
CA HIS A 84 -18.58 4.70 1.30
C HIS A 84 -17.94 4.46 2.67
N TRP A 85 -17.55 5.55 3.33
CA TRP A 85 -17.18 5.52 4.73
C TRP A 85 -18.48 5.28 5.53
N PRO A 86 -18.55 4.28 6.45
CA PRO A 86 -19.61 4.14 7.42
C PRO A 86 -19.73 5.46 8.20
N LYS A 87 -20.92 5.61 8.80
CA LYS A 87 -21.45 6.88 9.29
C LYS A 87 -20.37 7.70 10.00
N GLU A 88 -20.36 8.99 9.69
CA GLU A 88 -19.33 9.96 10.07
C GLU A 88 -19.09 10.11 11.59
N ASP A 89 -19.89 9.43 12.42
CA ASP A 89 -20.04 9.66 13.84
C ASP A 89 -19.42 8.60 14.75
N ASP A 90 -18.70 7.60 14.22
CA ASP A 90 -17.99 6.61 15.06
C ASP A 90 -16.51 7.02 15.26
N PRO A 91 -16.17 7.78 16.32
CA PRO A 91 -14.79 8.15 16.60
C PRO A 91 -13.93 6.90 16.91
N PRO A 92 -12.61 6.99 16.69
CA PRO A 92 -11.70 6.00 17.22
C PRO A 92 -11.80 5.98 18.75
N GLU A 93 -11.91 4.78 19.31
CA GLU A 93 -12.00 4.58 20.76
C GLU A 93 -10.66 4.07 21.26
N ILE A 94 -10.06 4.78 22.21
CA ILE A 94 -8.84 4.35 22.89
C ILE A 94 -9.29 3.72 24.20
N SER A 95 -9.17 2.41 24.32
CA SER A 95 -9.35 1.71 25.59
C SER A 95 -7.99 1.55 26.25
N ASP A 96 -7.85 2.08 27.46
CA ASP A 96 -6.87 1.53 28.39
C ASP A 96 -7.51 0.26 28.94
N ASP A 97 -6.99 -0.92 28.58
CA ASP A 97 -7.47 -2.24 29.04
C ASP A 97 -7.25 -2.47 30.55
N THR A 98 -7.31 -1.41 31.37
CA THR A 98 -7.40 -1.51 32.81
C THR A 98 -8.82 -1.98 33.12
N GLU A 99 -9.01 -3.30 33.21
CA GLU A 99 -10.25 -3.90 33.69
C GLU A 99 -10.66 -3.23 35.00
N GLU A 100 -11.73 -2.42 34.98
CA GLU A 100 -12.35 -1.83 36.15
C GLU A 100 -12.89 -2.94 37.05
N THR A 101 -12.06 -3.37 38.00
CA THR A 101 -12.53 -4.07 39.19
C THR A 101 -12.28 -3.20 40.41
N SER A 102 -13.39 -2.72 40.97
CA SER A 102 -13.59 -2.33 42.37
C SER A 102 -13.24 -0.91 42.80
N ASP A 103 -14.28 -0.23 43.31
CA ASP A 103 -14.28 1.02 44.08
C ASP A 103 -13.38 0.92 45.33
N LEU A 104 -12.08 1.21 45.20
CA LEU A 104 -11.18 1.43 46.34
C LEU A 104 -10.46 2.77 46.23
N PRO A 105 -10.23 3.45 47.37
CA PRO A 105 -9.69 4.80 47.40
C PRO A 105 -8.24 4.84 46.90
N VAL A 106 -8.02 5.80 46.01
CA VAL A 106 -6.80 6.07 45.25
C VAL A 106 -5.55 6.12 46.12
N THR A 107 -4.69 5.11 45.96
CA THR A 107 -3.27 5.18 46.30
C THR A 107 -2.51 5.14 44.98
N ILE A 108 -1.68 6.17 44.74
CA ILE A 108 -0.75 6.40 43.61
C ILE A 108 -0.79 5.31 42.50
N PRO A 109 -1.20 5.65 41.25
CA PRO A 109 -1.41 4.65 40.20
C PRO A 109 -0.12 3.88 39.92
N PRO A 110 -0.16 2.54 39.85
CA PRO A 110 0.97 1.77 39.33
C PRO A 110 1.15 2.10 37.85
N LEU A 111 2.41 2.11 37.39
CA LEU A 111 2.75 2.05 35.97
C LEU A 111 2.12 0.79 35.37
N SER A 112 0.90 0.87 34.87
CA SER A 112 0.31 -0.19 34.06
C SER A 112 1.01 -0.16 32.69
N GLU A 113 2.13 -0.87 32.58
CA GLU A 113 3.00 -0.99 31.38
C GLU A 113 2.37 -1.82 30.24
N GLY A 114 1.04 -1.74 30.08
CA GLY A 114 0.32 -2.39 29.01
C GLY A 114 0.51 -1.66 27.67
N PRO A 115 0.58 -2.38 26.54
CA PRO A 115 0.53 -1.75 25.23
C PRO A 115 -0.84 -1.10 25.01
N VAL A 116 -0.86 0.21 24.79
CA VAL A 116 -2.10 0.97 24.56
C VAL A 116 -2.75 0.53 23.24
N LYS A 117 -4.06 0.34 23.25
CA LYS A 117 -4.83 -0.15 22.09
C LYS A 117 -5.81 0.92 21.61
N ILE A 118 -6.07 0.91 20.30
CA ILE A 118 -7.03 1.78 19.64
C ILE A 118 -7.98 0.93 18.80
N SER A 119 -9.28 1.08 19.03
CA SER A 119 -10.35 0.43 18.27
C SER A 119 -10.77 1.36 17.13
N LEU A 120 -10.59 0.90 15.89
CA LEU A 120 -10.81 1.68 14.68
C LEU A 120 -11.97 1.11 13.86
N PRO A 121 -12.85 1.96 13.29
CA PRO A 121 -13.82 1.52 12.29
C PRO A 121 -13.13 0.93 11.06
N VAL A 122 -13.67 -0.18 10.54
CA VAL A 122 -13.08 -0.98 9.46
C VAL A 122 -13.83 -0.76 8.15
N HIS A 123 -13.09 -0.61 7.04
CA HIS A 123 -13.66 -0.59 5.69
C HIS A 123 -13.08 -1.67 4.82
N THR A 124 -13.96 -2.50 4.29
CA THR A 124 -13.60 -3.54 3.36
C THR A 124 -13.43 -2.97 1.96
N ILE A 125 -12.27 -3.18 1.36
CA ILE A 125 -12.03 -2.88 -0.06
C ILE A 125 -11.43 -4.08 -0.77
N SER A 126 -11.76 -4.23 -2.05
CA SER A 126 -11.11 -5.21 -2.92
C SER A 126 -10.20 -4.48 -3.90
N VAL A 127 -8.95 -4.93 -4.02
CA VAL A 127 -7.96 -4.33 -4.91
C VAL A 127 -7.41 -5.34 -5.91
N PRO A 128 -6.99 -4.91 -7.11
CA PRO A 128 -6.38 -5.79 -8.10
C PRO A 128 -5.10 -6.49 -7.63
N HIS A 129 -4.25 -5.82 -6.84
CA HIS A 129 -2.97 -6.36 -6.42
C HIS A 129 -2.57 -5.90 -5.01
N LEU A 130 -2.57 -6.83 -4.06
CA LEU A 130 -2.41 -6.51 -2.64
C LEU A 130 -1.00 -6.01 -2.31
N VAL A 131 0.03 -6.60 -2.93
CA VAL A 131 1.45 -6.33 -2.64
C VAL A 131 1.85 -4.89 -3.00
N SER A 132 1.27 -4.32 -4.07
CA SER A 132 1.58 -2.94 -4.48
C SER A 132 0.81 -1.87 -3.70
N LEU A 133 -0.24 -2.26 -2.98
CA LEU A 133 -1.13 -1.30 -2.33
C LEU A 133 -0.44 -0.39 -1.30
N PRO A 134 0.45 -0.89 -0.42
CA PRO A 134 1.09 -0.03 0.58
C PRO A 134 1.88 1.13 -0.05
N LEU A 135 2.58 0.87 -1.15
CA LEU A 135 3.32 1.90 -1.89
C LEU A 135 2.37 2.90 -2.56
N VAL A 136 1.25 2.45 -3.14
CA VAL A 136 0.20 3.35 -3.66
C VAL A 136 -0.35 4.25 -2.56
N LEU A 137 -0.62 3.70 -1.36
CA LEU A 137 -1.13 4.46 -0.23
C LEU A 137 -0.12 5.49 0.29
N LEU A 138 1.16 5.16 0.39
CA LEU A 138 2.19 6.13 0.81
C LEU A 138 2.16 7.39 -0.06
N PHE A 139 2.12 7.22 -1.37
CA PHE A 139 2.09 8.32 -2.33
C PHE A 139 0.72 9.02 -2.35
N GLY A 140 -0.38 8.27 -2.38
CA GLY A 140 -1.71 8.87 -2.44
C GLY A 140 -2.12 9.61 -1.17
N LEU A 141 -1.72 9.13 0.01
CA LEU A 141 -1.95 9.84 1.27
C LEU A 141 -0.99 11.04 1.47
N GLY A 142 -0.05 11.26 0.54
CA GLY A 142 0.94 12.33 0.62
C GLY A 142 2.03 12.12 1.68
N LEU A 143 2.26 10.86 2.08
CA LEU A 143 3.30 10.48 3.06
C LEU A 143 4.67 10.36 2.40
N GLU A 144 4.67 10.03 1.12
CA GLU A 144 5.83 10.09 0.24
C GLU A 144 5.48 10.98 -0.96
N THR A 145 6.39 11.89 -1.32
CA THR A 145 6.14 12.89 -2.38
C THR A 145 7.23 12.90 -3.45
N ASP A 146 8.31 12.15 -3.23
CA ASP A 146 9.42 12.04 -4.16
C ASP A 146 9.08 11.06 -5.30
N VAL A 147 8.65 11.63 -6.42
CA VAL A 147 8.26 10.88 -7.63
C VAL A 147 9.46 10.22 -8.31
N GLU A 148 10.67 10.74 -8.13
CA GLU A 148 11.88 10.11 -8.70
C GLU A 148 12.14 8.78 -8.00
N ARG A 149 11.99 8.72 -6.68
CA ARG A 149 12.07 7.47 -5.92
C ARG A 149 11.00 6.47 -6.29
N LEU A 150 9.81 6.94 -6.66
CA LEU A 150 8.77 6.06 -7.19
C LEU A 150 9.27 5.33 -8.43
N ALA A 151 9.95 6.02 -9.36
CA ALA A 151 10.48 5.38 -10.57
C ALA A 151 11.43 4.22 -10.24
N TYR A 152 12.33 4.39 -9.27
CA TYR A 152 13.24 3.32 -8.80
C TYR A 152 12.55 2.15 -8.08
N ARG A 153 11.33 2.35 -7.56
CA ARG A 153 10.52 1.28 -6.98
C ARG A 153 9.69 0.53 -8.03
N LEU A 154 9.34 1.20 -9.12
CA LEU A 154 8.53 0.66 -10.21
C LEU A 154 9.37 -0.12 -11.22
N LEU A 155 10.56 0.37 -11.55
CA LEU A 155 11.42 -0.17 -12.61
C LEU A 155 12.81 -0.54 -12.07
N PRO A 156 13.47 -1.56 -12.66
CA PRO A 156 14.88 -1.84 -12.36
C PRO A 156 15.78 -0.63 -12.63
N SER A 157 16.84 -0.44 -11.83
CA SER A 157 17.76 0.70 -11.95
C SER A 157 18.38 0.83 -13.34
N SER A 158 18.70 -0.29 -14.01
CA SER A 158 19.22 -0.28 -15.38
C SER A 158 18.21 0.23 -16.41
N VAL A 159 16.92 0.08 -16.17
CA VAL A 159 15.86 0.63 -17.01
C VAL A 159 15.65 2.11 -16.71
N VAL A 160 15.72 2.51 -15.43
CA VAL A 160 15.59 3.91 -15.00
C VAL A 160 16.76 4.77 -15.50
N ALA A 161 17.95 4.20 -15.69
CA ALA A 161 19.11 4.91 -16.21
C ALA A 161 18.89 5.54 -17.61
N GLU A 162 17.98 4.98 -18.41
CA GLU A 162 17.63 5.49 -19.74
C GLU A 162 16.47 6.51 -19.73
N PHE A 163 16.01 6.95 -18.55
CA PHE A 163 14.90 7.89 -18.48
C PHE A 163 15.29 9.24 -19.08
N PRO A 164 14.43 9.90 -19.90
CA PRO A 164 13.04 9.56 -20.24
C PRO A 164 12.86 8.81 -21.59
N ALA A 165 13.89 8.20 -22.16
CA ALA A 165 13.85 7.56 -23.48
C ALA A 165 13.07 6.22 -23.45
N ALA A 166 11.74 6.28 -23.44
CA ALA A 166 10.85 5.13 -23.31
C ALA A 166 11.16 3.94 -24.27
N PRO A 167 11.53 4.16 -25.56
CA PRO A 167 11.95 3.06 -26.43
C PRO A 167 13.19 2.32 -25.92
N ALA A 168 14.23 3.06 -25.50
CA ALA A 168 15.46 2.48 -24.97
C ALA A 168 15.20 1.73 -23.65
N MET A 169 14.38 2.31 -22.76
CA MET A 169 13.93 1.65 -21.54
C MET A 169 13.22 0.32 -21.83
N ALA A 170 12.32 0.29 -22.82
CA ALA A 170 11.57 -0.91 -23.20
C ALA A 170 12.49 -1.99 -23.79
N GLU A 171 13.47 -1.61 -24.61
CA GLU A 171 14.47 -2.54 -25.15
C GLU A 171 15.34 -3.17 -24.06
N ILE A 172 15.84 -2.37 -23.11
CA ILE A 172 16.61 -2.89 -21.97
C ILE A 172 15.75 -3.84 -21.16
N PHE A 173 14.51 -3.44 -20.85
CA PHE A 173 13.62 -4.27 -20.04
C PHE A 173 13.23 -5.58 -20.74
N ALA A 174 13.06 -5.57 -22.07
CA ALA A 174 12.73 -6.76 -22.85
C ALA A 174 13.83 -7.84 -22.77
N ARG A 175 15.10 -7.46 -22.55
CA ARG A 175 16.26 -8.37 -22.49
C ARG A 175 16.41 -9.10 -21.15
N PHE A 176 15.58 -8.78 -20.15
CA PHE A 176 15.69 -9.41 -18.83
C PHE A 176 15.36 -10.90 -18.91
N PRO A 177 15.92 -11.74 -18.00
CA PRO A 177 15.48 -13.13 -17.85
C PRO A 177 13.95 -13.21 -17.64
N GLU A 178 13.30 -14.22 -18.21
CA GLU A 178 11.83 -14.34 -18.22
C GLU A 178 11.20 -14.24 -16.84
N GLN A 179 11.76 -14.94 -15.85
CA GLN A 179 11.26 -14.89 -14.47
C GLN A 179 11.33 -13.49 -13.86
N GLN A 180 12.43 -12.75 -14.10
CA GLN A 180 12.59 -11.39 -13.60
C GLN A 180 11.64 -10.42 -14.32
N PHE A 181 11.54 -10.55 -15.65
CA PHE A 181 10.63 -9.76 -16.47
C PHE A 181 9.19 -9.91 -16.01
N GLU A 182 8.68 -11.16 -15.88
CA GLU A 182 7.30 -11.41 -15.48
C GLU A 182 7.02 -10.90 -14.07
N ARG A 183 7.95 -11.06 -13.12
CA ARG A 183 7.80 -10.51 -11.77
C ARG A 183 7.61 -8.99 -11.79
N HIS A 184 8.47 -8.26 -12.51
CA HIS A 184 8.35 -6.80 -12.61
C HIS A 184 7.11 -6.36 -13.38
N TYR A 185 6.81 -7.04 -14.49
CA TYR A 185 5.64 -6.76 -15.32
C TYR A 185 4.33 -6.93 -14.53
N LEU A 186 4.17 -8.03 -13.78
CA LEU A 186 2.98 -8.28 -12.96
C LEU A 186 2.88 -7.27 -11.82
N ASN A 187 3.98 -6.90 -11.18
CA ASN A 187 3.98 -5.88 -10.14
C ASN A 187 3.52 -4.51 -10.69
N LEU A 188 4.06 -4.08 -11.84
CA LEU A 188 3.64 -2.84 -12.50
C LEU A 188 2.17 -2.87 -12.93
N LYS A 189 1.72 -3.99 -13.51
CA LYS A 189 0.31 -4.21 -13.86
C LYS A 189 -0.58 -4.05 -12.64
N GLY A 190 -0.19 -4.65 -11.52
CA GLY A 190 -0.89 -4.56 -10.26
C GLY A 190 -0.93 -3.13 -9.70
N PHE A 191 0.21 -2.44 -9.73
CA PHE A 191 0.31 -1.05 -9.29
C PHE A 191 -0.61 -0.14 -10.10
N TRP A 192 -0.59 -0.26 -11.43
CA TRP A 192 -1.47 0.47 -12.33
C TRP A 192 -2.95 0.14 -12.09
N GLY A 193 -3.29 -1.13 -11.90
CA GLY A 193 -4.64 -1.56 -11.54
C GLY A 193 -5.14 -0.93 -10.23
N ASN A 194 -4.29 -0.86 -9.21
CA ASN A 194 -4.62 -0.21 -7.94
C ASN A 194 -4.87 1.30 -8.11
N ILE A 195 -4.05 2.00 -8.90
CA ILE A 195 -4.25 3.43 -9.19
C ILE A 195 -5.63 3.68 -9.81
N LEU A 196 -5.99 2.87 -10.81
CA LEU A 196 -7.27 3.01 -11.51
C LEU A 196 -8.46 2.68 -10.61
N SER A 197 -8.36 1.58 -9.85
CA SER A 197 -9.45 1.12 -8.97
C SER A 197 -9.71 2.07 -7.79
N LEU A 198 -8.66 2.64 -7.20
CA LEU A 198 -8.79 3.58 -6.07
C LEU A 198 -9.02 5.04 -6.53
N GLY A 199 -8.80 5.33 -7.81
CA GLY A 199 -8.91 6.68 -8.37
C GLY A 199 -7.94 7.65 -7.73
N LEU A 200 -6.64 7.34 -7.79
CA LEU A 200 -5.58 8.23 -7.30
C LEU A 200 -5.64 9.59 -8.02
N LYS A 201 -5.59 10.69 -7.26
CA LYS A 201 -5.78 12.06 -7.75
C LYS A 201 -4.50 12.78 -8.18
N ASP A 202 -3.35 12.48 -7.57
CA ASP A 202 -2.09 13.16 -7.89
C ASP A 202 -1.60 12.75 -9.30
N GLN A 203 -1.73 13.70 -10.24
CA GLN A 203 -1.42 13.48 -11.65
C GLN A 203 0.05 13.15 -11.89
N ARG A 204 0.99 13.68 -11.08
CA ARG A 204 2.42 13.41 -11.28
C ARG A 204 2.74 11.94 -11.02
N ILE A 205 2.11 11.37 -9.98
CA ILE A 205 2.24 9.96 -9.64
C ILE A 205 1.59 9.09 -10.74
N VAL A 206 0.37 9.46 -11.16
CA VAL A 206 -0.36 8.75 -12.23
C VAL A 206 0.45 8.75 -13.53
N GLU A 207 1.02 9.88 -13.94
CA GLU A 207 1.85 10.01 -15.13
C GLU A 207 3.13 9.16 -15.05
N MET A 208 3.83 9.19 -13.91
CA MET A 208 5.04 8.39 -13.71
C MET A 208 4.75 6.89 -13.85
N VAL A 209 3.67 6.42 -13.22
CA VAL A 209 3.28 5.00 -13.26
C VAL A 209 2.79 4.63 -14.66
N SER A 210 2.02 5.51 -15.31
CA SER A 210 1.57 5.31 -16.69
C SER A 210 2.76 5.14 -17.64
N LYS A 211 3.80 5.98 -17.52
CA LYS A 211 5.05 5.84 -18.29
C LYS A 211 5.73 4.49 -18.03
N ALA A 212 5.90 4.10 -16.76
CA ALA A 212 6.49 2.81 -16.40
C ALA A 212 5.69 1.63 -16.95
N TRP A 213 4.35 1.70 -16.90
CA TRP A 213 3.46 0.70 -17.46
C TRP A 213 3.55 0.60 -18.98
N ASN A 214 3.65 1.74 -19.68
CA ASN A 214 3.82 1.77 -21.13
C ASN A 214 5.16 1.16 -21.57
N VAL A 215 6.25 1.45 -20.84
CA VAL A 215 7.56 0.81 -21.03
C VAL A 215 7.46 -0.71 -20.86
N ALA A 216 6.83 -1.18 -19.79
CA ALA A 216 6.65 -2.61 -19.53
C ALA A 216 5.80 -3.32 -20.60
N SER A 217 4.74 -2.65 -21.05
CA SER A 217 3.85 -3.15 -22.09
C SER A 217 4.55 -3.25 -23.45
N GLU A 218 5.35 -2.26 -23.81
CA GLU A 218 6.14 -2.28 -25.04
C GLU A 218 7.25 -3.34 -24.97
N ALA A 219 7.95 -3.45 -23.85
CA ALA A 219 8.95 -4.49 -23.63
C ALA A 219 8.35 -5.90 -23.83
N ARG A 220 7.11 -6.13 -23.38
CA ARG A 220 6.39 -7.39 -23.62
C ARG A 220 6.13 -7.64 -25.11
N ARG A 221 5.73 -6.61 -25.86
CA ARG A 221 5.51 -6.71 -27.32
C ARG A 221 6.81 -7.04 -28.06
N ILE A 222 7.93 -6.42 -27.67
CA ILE A 222 9.25 -6.71 -28.25
C ILE A 222 9.57 -8.21 -28.09
N ARG A 223 9.39 -8.78 -26.90
CA ARG A 223 9.63 -10.21 -26.65
C ARG A 223 8.75 -11.12 -27.50
N GLN A 224 7.46 -10.80 -27.63
CA GLN A 224 6.52 -11.57 -28.46
C GLN A 224 6.95 -11.59 -29.94
N ARG A 225 7.42 -10.46 -30.48
CA ARG A 225 7.96 -10.39 -31.84
C ARG A 225 9.20 -11.27 -32.02
N GLN A 226 10.11 -11.24 -31.05
CA GLN A 226 11.34 -12.05 -31.09
C GLN A 226 11.06 -13.57 -31.06
N GLN A 227 10.07 -14.00 -30.28
CA GLN A 227 9.65 -15.40 -30.23
C GLN A 227 9.05 -15.87 -31.57
N GLY A 228 8.23 -15.04 -32.22
CA GLY A 228 7.62 -15.36 -33.51
C GLY A 228 8.65 -15.61 -34.63
N VAL A 229 9.74 -14.82 -34.67
CA VAL A 229 10.81 -14.98 -35.67
C VAL A 229 11.55 -16.31 -35.50
N SER A 230 11.81 -16.73 -34.25
CA SER A 230 12.54 -17.97 -33.96
C SER A 230 11.81 -19.25 -34.40
N THR A 231 10.47 -19.21 -34.46
CA THR A 231 9.65 -20.35 -34.89
C THR A 231 9.61 -20.50 -36.42
N GLN A 232 9.74 -19.39 -37.17
CA GLN A 232 9.75 -19.43 -38.64
C GLN A 232 11.08 -19.92 -39.22
N GLN A 233 12.22 -19.68 -38.57
CA GLN A 233 13.53 -20.15 -39.05
C GLN A 233 13.77 -21.66 -38.86
N ARG A 234 12.88 -22.36 -38.15
CA ARG A 234 12.96 -23.82 -37.92
C ARG A 234 12.05 -24.63 -38.85
N ARG A 235 11.35 -23.99 -39.77
CA ARG A 235 10.54 -24.63 -40.81
C ARG A 235 11.24 -24.50 -42.15
#